data_AF-A0A5C1AIS9-F1
#
_entry.id   AF-A0A5C1AIS9-F1
#
_cell.length_a   1.000
_cell.length_b   1.000
_cell.length_c   1.000
_cell.angle_alpha   90.00
_cell.angle_beta   90.00
_cell.angle_gamma   90.00
#
_symmetry.space_group_name_H-M   'P 1'
#
loop_
_entity.id
_entity.type
_entity.pdbx_description
1 polymer ?
#
loop_
_entity_poly.entity_id
_entity_poly.type
_entity_poly.pdbx_seq_one_letter_code
_entity_poly.pdbx_strand_id
1 'polypeptide(L)'
;MGRPPRLSDWLEERDDPRAEGYRVLGLLRKWPRKCRQERIWSWEDLTQLPGERMHVIPYRWCDATKARLGHNLRYCSTANRRTLEDATAVAYASLSAEVQKQILWPVGRAVAPVFVTA
;
A
#
# COMPACT_ATOMS: atom_id res chain seq x y z
N MET A 1 -23.95 12.83 -13.41
CA MET A 1 -23.22 13.09 -12.14
C MET A 1 -21.84 12.47 -12.25
N GLY A 2 -20.77 13.28 -12.21
CA GLY A 2 -19.40 12.79 -12.29
C GLY A 2 -19.01 12.00 -11.05
N ARG A 3 -18.22 10.94 -11.21
CA ARG A 3 -17.65 10.20 -10.09
C ARG A 3 -16.82 11.18 -9.24
N PRO A 4 -16.96 11.18 -7.91
CA PRO A 4 -16.11 12.02 -7.07
C PRO A 4 -14.62 11.71 -7.34
N PRO A 5 -13.74 12.73 -7.34
CA PRO A 5 -12.32 12.55 -7.61
C PRO A 5 -11.73 11.56 -6.60
N ARG A 6 -10.80 10.70 -7.04
CA ARG A 6 -10.11 9.81 -6.11
C ARG A 6 -9.22 10.66 -5.22
N LEU A 7 -9.00 10.19 -3.99
CA LEU A 7 -8.11 10.86 -3.05
C LEU A 7 -6.71 11.10 -3.64
N SER A 8 -6.17 10.15 -4.41
CA SER A 8 -4.88 10.31 -5.10
C SER A 8 -4.86 11.50 -6.05
N ASP A 9 -5.97 11.73 -6.76
CA ASP A 9 -6.07 12.76 -7.79
C ASP A 9 -6.17 14.14 -7.12
N TRP A 10 -6.98 14.23 -6.06
CA TRP A 10 -7.09 15.44 -5.23
C TRP A 10 -5.77 15.82 -4.53
N LEU A 11 -4.95 14.82 -4.15
CA LEU A 11 -3.64 15.02 -3.56
C LEU A 11 -2.60 15.46 -4.61
N GLU A 12 -2.65 14.90 -5.82
CA GLU A 12 -1.76 15.28 -6.92
C GLU A 12 -1.97 16.73 -7.36
N GLU A 13 -3.21 17.21 -7.43
CA GLU A 13 -3.54 18.62 -7.70
C GLU A 13 -2.86 19.60 -6.73
N ARG A 14 -2.39 19.11 -5.58
CA ARG A 14 -1.75 19.88 -4.51
C ARG A 14 -0.27 19.59 -4.36
N ASP A 15 0.31 18.81 -5.27
CA ASP A 15 1.71 18.35 -5.20
C ASP A 15 2.02 17.62 -3.87
N ASP A 16 1.02 16.91 -3.32
CA ASP A 16 1.19 16.21 -2.04
C ASP A 16 1.94 14.88 -2.26
N PRO A 17 3.04 14.62 -1.53
CA PRO A 17 3.88 13.43 -1.72
C PRO A 17 3.15 12.11 -1.42
N ARG A 18 1.95 12.15 -0.80
CA ARG A 18 1.12 10.97 -0.58
C ARG A 18 0.40 10.50 -1.83
N ALA A 19 0.23 11.34 -2.84
CA ALA A 19 -0.61 11.04 -4.01
C ALA A 19 -0.24 9.71 -4.67
N GLU A 20 1.04 9.53 -4.98
CA GLU A 20 1.54 8.34 -5.65
C GLU A 20 1.43 7.10 -4.75
N GLY A 21 1.78 7.22 -3.46
CA GLY A 21 1.66 6.12 -2.52
C GLY A 21 0.21 5.62 -2.36
N TYR A 22 -0.78 6.53 -2.35
CA TYR A 22 -2.19 6.17 -2.36
C TYR A 22 -2.62 5.48 -3.66
N ARG A 23 -2.08 5.93 -4.80
CA ARG A 23 -2.28 5.30 -6.11
C ARG A 23 -1.82 3.85 -6.10
N VAL A 24 -0.60 3.61 -5.60
CA VAL A 24 -0.02 2.26 -5.48
C VAL A 24 -0.77 1.38 -4.50
N LEU A 25 -1.18 1.90 -3.33
CA LEU A 25 -2.02 1.15 -2.40
C LEU A 25 -3.34 0.71 -3.04
N GLY A 26 -3.98 1.59 -3.81
CA GLY A 26 -5.18 1.27 -4.57
C GLY A 26 -4.95 0.22 -5.65
N LEU A 27 -3.86 0.34 -6.41
CA LEU A 27 -3.49 -0.57 -7.49
C LEU A 27 -3.18 -1.98 -6.98
N LEU A 28 -2.42 -2.08 -5.88
CA LEU A 28 -2.09 -3.34 -5.22
C LEU A 28 -3.23 -3.85 -4.33
N ARG A 29 -4.35 -3.11 -4.24
CA ARG A 29 -5.49 -3.37 -3.35
C ARG A 29 -5.06 -3.71 -1.92
N LYS A 30 -4.08 -2.95 -1.40
CA LYS A 30 -3.55 -3.12 -0.05
C LYS A 30 -4.29 -2.23 0.93
N TRP A 31 -4.70 -2.81 2.06
CA TRP A 31 -5.45 -2.09 3.08
C TRP A 31 -4.95 -2.43 4.49
N PRO A 32 -4.77 -1.45 5.38
CA PRO A 32 -4.40 -1.72 6.75
C PRO A 32 -5.61 -2.24 7.52
N ARG A 33 -5.51 -3.44 8.08
CA ARG A 33 -6.50 -4.02 8.99
C ARG A 33 -5.92 -4.14 10.39
N LYS A 34 -6.73 -3.76 11.38
CA LYS A 34 -6.40 -3.95 12.79
C LYS A 34 -6.80 -5.37 13.21
N CYS A 35 -5.82 -6.18 13.60
CA CYS A 35 -6.07 -7.44 14.29
C CYS A 35 -6.65 -7.12 15.67
N ARG A 36 -7.91 -7.54 15.91
CA ARG A 36 -8.62 -7.25 17.17
C ARG A 36 -7.97 -7.94 18.38
N GLN A 37 -7.38 -9.11 18.18
CA GLN A 37 -6.79 -9.91 19.25
C GLN A 37 -5.43 -9.37 19.70
N GLU A 38 -4.60 -8.93 18.75
CA GLU A 38 -3.20 -8.58 19.05
C GLU A 38 -2.97 -7.06 19.14
N ARG A 39 -3.99 -6.24 18.83
CA ARG A 39 -3.87 -4.77 18.65
C ARG A 39 -2.82 -4.37 17.60
N ILE A 40 -2.52 -5.28 16.68
CA ILE A 40 -1.51 -5.14 15.63
C ILE A 40 -2.17 -4.65 14.34
N TRP A 41 -1.45 -3.87 13.53
CA TRP A 41 -1.84 -3.56 12.16
C TRP A 41 -1.11 -4.47 11.17
N SER A 42 -1.85 -5.00 10.20
CA SER A 42 -1.31 -5.74 9.06
C SER A 42 -1.84 -5.14 7.76
N TRP A 43 -1.06 -5.27 6.68
CA TRP A 43 -1.48 -4.86 5.34
C TRP A 43 -2.07 -6.06 4.61
N GLU A 44 -3.39 -6.09 4.48
CA GLU A 44 -4.09 -7.15 3.78
C GLU A 44 -4.05 -6.94 2.27
N ASP A 45 -3.97 -8.04 1.53
CA ASP A 45 -4.22 -8.08 0.10
C ASP A 45 -5.69 -8.41 -0.13
N LEU A 46 -6.46 -7.48 -0.69
CA LEU A 46 -7.88 -7.68 -0.95
C LEU A 46 -8.14 -8.57 -2.19
N THR A 47 -7.10 -9.09 -2.84
CA THR A 47 -7.22 -10.06 -3.94
C THR A 47 -7.14 -11.51 -3.49
N GLN A 48 -6.63 -11.78 -2.28
CA GLN A 48 -6.47 -13.14 -1.76
C GLN A 48 -7.65 -13.57 -0.90
N LEU A 49 -7.92 -14.88 -0.87
CA LEU A 49 -8.96 -15.46 -0.02
C LEU A 49 -8.57 -15.35 1.47
N PRO A 50 -9.56 -15.27 2.39
CA PRO A 50 -9.28 -15.25 3.82
C PRO A 50 -8.54 -16.52 4.24
N GLY A 51 -7.27 -16.41 4.64
CA GLY A 51 -6.47 -17.55 5.14
C GLY A 51 -5.09 -17.68 4.51
N GLU A 52 -4.85 -17.10 3.34
CA GLU A 52 -3.52 -17.03 2.72
C GLU A 52 -2.70 -15.90 3.36
N ARG A 53 -2.13 -16.22 4.52
CA ARG A 53 -1.47 -15.24 5.40
C ARG A 53 -0.05 -14.92 4.96
N MET A 54 0.12 -14.10 3.92
CA MET A 54 1.34 -13.29 3.76
C MET A 54 1.00 -11.83 3.46
N HIS A 55 0.90 -11.07 4.55
CA HIS A 55 0.27 -9.74 4.62
C HIS A 55 1.30 -8.64 4.90
N VAL A 56 2.10 -8.26 3.92
CA VAL A 56 2.96 -7.09 4.05
C VAL A 56 3.11 -6.40 2.70
N ILE A 57 3.02 -5.08 2.68
CA ILE A 57 3.69 -4.29 1.64
C ILE A 57 5.16 -4.74 1.54
N PRO A 58 5.80 -4.73 0.36
CA PRO A 58 7.17 -5.22 0.19
C PRO A 58 8.12 -4.71 1.27
N TYR A 59 9.06 -5.56 1.72
CA TYR A 59 9.87 -5.35 2.93
C TYR A 59 10.51 -3.94 3.00
N ARG A 60 11.08 -3.44 1.90
CA ARG A 60 11.69 -2.10 1.85
C ARG A 60 10.68 -0.97 2.05
N TRP A 61 9.46 -1.12 1.54
CA TRP A 61 8.37 -0.17 1.77
C TRP A 61 7.86 -0.25 3.21
N CYS A 62 7.78 -1.47 3.77
CA CYS A 62 7.45 -1.71 5.16
C CYS A 62 8.45 -1.01 6.11
N ASP A 63 9.74 -1.13 5.85
CA ASP A 63 10.78 -0.49 6.67
C ASP A 63 10.76 1.04 6.57
N ALA A 64 10.58 1.60 5.37
CA ALA A 64 10.40 3.05 5.22
C ALA A 64 9.16 3.57 5.98
N THR A 65 8.10 2.77 6.02
CA THR A 65 6.88 3.09 6.78
C THR A 65 7.14 3.06 8.29
N LYS A 66 7.84 2.03 8.80
CA LYS A 66 8.22 1.93 10.22
C LYS A 66 9.08 3.11 10.65
N ALA A 67 10.07 3.48 9.84
CA ALA A 67 10.95 4.61 10.11
C ALA A 67 10.15 5.92 10.28
N ARG A 68 9.11 6.13 9.46
CA ARG A 68 8.22 7.29 9.59
C ARG A 68 7.31 7.27 10.80
N LEU A 69 6.82 6.10 11.19
CA LEU A 69 5.94 5.97 12.35
C LEU A 69 6.68 6.01 13.69
N GLY A 70 8.02 5.91 13.68
CA GLY A 70 8.82 5.80 14.91
C GLY A 70 8.57 4.50 15.69
N HIS A 71 7.82 3.57 15.11
CA HIS A 71 7.35 2.35 15.76
C HIS A 71 7.34 1.18 14.77
N ASN A 72 7.46 -0.04 15.29
CA ASN A 72 7.29 -1.24 14.48
C ASN A 72 5.80 -1.39 14.10
N LEU A 73 5.51 -1.53 12.81
CA LEU A 73 4.15 -1.71 12.27
C LEU A 73 3.40 -2.88 12.94
N ARG A 74 4.12 -3.94 13.32
CA ARG A 74 3.56 -5.05 14.09
C ARG A 74 3.11 -4.67 15.49
N TYR A 75 3.51 -3.54 16.05
CA TYR A 75 3.19 -3.15 17.44
C TYR A 75 2.55 -1.76 17.53
N CYS A 76 2.19 -1.15 16.39
CA CYS A 76 1.70 0.23 16.32
C CYS A 76 0.23 0.34 16.77
N SER A 77 -0.07 -0.06 18.00
CA SER A 77 -1.44 -0.23 18.51
C SER A 77 -2.23 1.07 18.69
N THR A 78 -1.53 2.20 18.72
CA THR A 78 -2.05 3.56 18.96
C THR A 78 -2.39 4.31 17.67
N ALA A 79 -1.82 3.92 16.53
CA ALA A 79 -2.13 4.56 15.25
C ALA A 79 -3.55 4.18 14.79
N ASN A 80 -4.29 5.15 14.24
CA ASN A 80 -5.53 4.89 13.53
C ASN A 80 -5.23 4.49 12.06
N ARG A 81 -6.22 3.90 11.39
CA ARG A 81 -6.08 3.42 10.00
C ARG A 81 -5.50 4.49 9.08
N ARG A 82 -6.01 5.72 9.20
CA ARG A 82 -5.66 6.81 8.31
C ARG A 82 -4.20 7.23 8.46
N THR A 83 -3.72 7.33 9.70
CA THR A 83 -2.30 7.62 9.98
C THR A 83 -1.37 6.59 9.36
N LEU A 84 -1.73 5.30 9.40
CA LEU A 84 -0.96 4.25 8.74
C LEU A 84 -0.96 4.40 7.21
N GLU A 85 -2.12 4.67 6.61
CA GLU A 85 -2.21 4.89 5.16
C GLU A 85 -1.39 6.10 4.72
N ASP A 86 -1.51 7.23 5.41
CA ASP A 86 -0.74 8.43 5.11
C ASP A 86 0.77 8.16 5.26
N ALA A 87 1.20 7.54 6.37
CA ALA A 87 2.62 7.23 6.60
C ALA A 87 3.18 6.26 5.54
N THR A 88 2.41 5.24 5.15
CA THR A 88 2.78 4.31 4.08
C THR A 88 2.82 5.01 2.72
N ALA A 89 1.87 5.91 2.45
CA ALA A 89 1.84 6.65 1.20
C ALA A 89 3.07 7.56 1.06
N VAL A 90 3.44 8.30 2.12
CA VAL A 90 4.68 9.09 2.13
C VAL A 90 5.91 8.18 2.06
N ALA A 91 5.90 7.01 2.74
CA ALA A 91 6.96 6.01 2.66
C ALA A 91 7.27 5.57 1.24
N TYR A 92 6.25 5.39 0.41
CA TYR A 92 6.43 5.04 -1.00
C TYR A 92 7.19 6.12 -1.76
N ALA A 93 6.81 7.39 -1.58
CA ALA A 93 7.41 8.52 -2.28
C ALA A 93 8.90 8.72 -1.94
N SER A 94 9.35 8.26 -0.78
CA SER A 94 10.78 8.29 -0.40
C SER A 94 11.61 7.11 -0.89
N LEU A 95 11.00 6.09 -1.51
CA LEU A 95 11.74 4.96 -2.08
C LEU A 95 12.43 5.39 -3.37
N SER A 96 13.55 4.72 -3.70
CA SER A 96 14.17 4.91 -5.01
C SER A 96 13.27 4.40 -6.13
N ALA A 97 13.39 4.98 -7.32
CA ALA A 97 12.63 4.57 -8.50
C ALA A 97 12.77 3.07 -8.81
N GLU A 98 13.94 2.48 -8.54
CA GLU A 98 14.18 1.05 -8.70
C GLU A 98 13.30 0.21 -7.76
N VAL A 99 13.24 0.58 -6.48
CA VAL A 99 12.37 -0.12 -5.51
C VAL A 99 10.90 0.09 -5.85
N GLN A 100 10.51 1.29 -6.28
CA GLN A 100 9.14 1.58 -6.73
C GLN A 100 8.72 0.69 -7.90
N LYS A 101 9.60 0.51 -8.90
CA LYS A 101 9.36 -0.42 -10.03
C LYS A 101 9.22 -1.87 -9.57
N GLN A 102 10.07 -2.35 -8.66
CA GLN A 102 9.98 -3.70 -8.12
C GLN A 102 8.65 -3.94 -7.38
N ILE A 103 8.15 -2.93 -6.66
CA ILE A 103 6.85 -2.99 -5.99
C ILE A 103 5.70 -3.10 -7.01
N LEU A 104 5.79 -2.40 -8.13
CA LEU A 104 4.79 -2.40 -9.19
C LEU A 104 4.91 -3.59 -10.16
N TRP A 105 6.03 -4.30 -10.16
CA TRP A 105 6.32 -5.43 -11.03
C TRP A 105 5.21 -6.50 -11.10
N PRO A 106 4.55 -6.90 -9.97
CA PRO A 106 3.45 -7.88 -10.02
C PRO A 106 2.23 -7.39 -10.82
N VAL A 107 1.99 -6.07 -10.86
CA VAL A 107 0.85 -5.48 -11.56
C VAL A 107 1.01 -5.57 -13.08
N GLY A 108 2.25 -5.43 -13.58
CA GLY A 108 2.53 -5.50 -15.02
C GLY A 108 2.31 -6.90 -15.64
N ARG A 109 2.39 -7.97 -14.85
CA ARG A 109 2.15 -9.36 -15.33
C ARG A 109 0.68 -9.76 -15.32
N ALA A 110 -0.16 -9.17 -14.47
CA ALA A 110 -1.59 -9.45 -14.42
C ALA A 110 -2.37 -8.88 -15.63
N VAL A 111 -1.72 -8.06 -16.46
CA VAL A 111 -2.31 -7.43 -17.66
C VAL A 111 -1.74 -8.02 -18.97
N ALA A 112 -0.74 -8.90 -18.90
CA ALA A 112 -0.29 -9.61 -20.10
C ALA A 112 -1.38 -10.61 -20.52
N PRO A 113 -1.96 -10.51 -21.73
CA PRO A 113 -2.85 -11.55 -22.22
C PRO A 113 -2.05 -12.84 -22.24
N VAL A 114 -2.56 -13.87 -21.57
CA VAL A 114 -2.13 -15.25 -21.81
C VAL A 114 -2.44 -15.51 -23.29
N PHE A 115 -1.45 -15.33 -24.15
CA PHE A 115 -1.49 -15.90 -25.49
C PHE A 115 -1.50 -17.41 -25.28
N VAL A 116 -2.70 -17.99 -25.32
CA VAL A 116 -2.88 -19.43 -25.45
C VAL A 116 -2.42 -19.77 -26.85
N THR A 117 -1.20 -20.29 -26.96
CA THR A 117 -0.79 -21.08 -28.12
C THR A 117 -1.22 -22.52 -27.88
N ALA A 118 -2.22 -22.97 -28.61
CA ALA A 118 -2.35 -24.32 -29.17
C ALA A 118 -3.43 -24.29 -30.24
#